data_AF-A0A317ZNT4-F1
#
_entry.id   AF-A0A317ZNT4-F1
#
_cell.length_a   1.000
_cell.length_b   1.000
_cell.length_c   1.000
_cell.angle_alpha   90.00
_cell.angle_beta   90.00
_cell.angle_gamma   90.00
#
_symmetry.space_group_name_H-M   'P 1'
#
loop_
_entity.id
_entity.type
_entity.pdbx_description
1 polymer ?
#
loop_
_entity_poly.entity_id
_entity_poly.type
_entity_poly.pdbx_seq_one_letter_code
_entity_poly.pdbx_strand_id
1 'polypeptide(L)'
;MRLGAAALLLGTLALTGCATEPAPVVTATVVITQTPTPTPTPTPTPTPTPTPPPVAEAPVVEVPIDPNPPAEAVVEGPAVDLGAGPGAQAAPGYDGAGNPISYTVIEGDTFFDIAQRFDLPMQQLLRMNPKVTGLGEDIYLRQVINLDWTKTN
;
A
#
# COMPACT_ATOMS: atom_id res chain seq x y z
N MET A 1 62.29 32.81 -29.68
CA MET A 1 61.80 33.01 -31.05
C MET A 1 61.80 31.65 -31.74
N ARG A 2 60.58 31.08 -31.97
CA ARG A 2 60.15 30.15 -33.05
C ARG A 2 61.02 28.89 -33.30
N LEU A 3 60.55 27.67 -33.54
CA LEU A 3 59.30 27.07 -34.03
C LEU A 3 59.57 25.54 -33.85
N GLY A 4 58.69 24.69 -33.33
CA GLY A 4 57.56 24.11 -34.06
C GLY A 4 57.99 23.09 -35.13
N ALA A 5 57.96 21.78 -34.81
CA ALA A 5 57.83 20.72 -35.81
C ALA A 5 57.21 19.47 -35.17
N ALA A 6 55.97 19.20 -35.57
CA ALA A 6 55.26 17.96 -35.29
C ALA A 6 55.85 16.83 -36.15
N ALA A 7 56.05 15.65 -35.55
CA ALA A 7 56.28 14.42 -36.27
C ALA A 7 55.36 13.34 -35.71
N LEU A 8 54.35 13.01 -36.50
CA LEU A 8 53.46 11.87 -36.35
C LEU A 8 54.29 10.60 -36.62
N LEU A 9 54.36 9.66 -35.68
CA LEU A 9 54.90 8.32 -35.93
C LEU A 9 53.99 7.28 -35.28
N LEU A 10 53.46 6.42 -36.14
CA LEU A 10 52.65 5.24 -35.84
C LEU A 10 53.39 4.30 -34.89
N GLY A 11 52.71 3.80 -33.87
CA GLY A 11 53.18 2.71 -33.03
C GLY A 11 52.06 1.70 -32.79
N THR A 12 51.94 0.70 -33.67
CA THR A 12 51.10 -0.48 -33.47
C THR A 12 51.66 -1.30 -32.31
N LEU A 13 51.00 -1.23 -31.15
CA LEU A 13 51.38 -2.02 -29.97
C LEU A 13 50.74 -3.42 -30.11
N ALA A 14 51.53 -4.38 -30.58
CA ALA A 14 51.17 -5.79 -30.60
C ALA A 14 51.10 -6.30 -29.15
N LEU A 15 49.91 -6.70 -28.70
CA LEU A 15 49.72 -7.43 -27.44
C LEU A 15 50.33 -8.83 -27.59
N THR A 16 51.52 -9.03 -27.02
CA THR A 16 52.12 -10.35 -26.84
C THR A 16 52.04 -10.78 -25.37
N GLY A 17 51.57 -12.01 -25.15
CA GLY A 17 51.53 -12.69 -23.83
C GLY A 17 50.09 -12.86 -23.32
N CYS A 18 49.62 -14.03 -22.88
CA CYS A 18 50.27 -15.29 -22.53
C CYS A 18 49.27 -16.42 -22.85
N ALA A 19 49.68 -17.43 -23.60
CA ALA A 19 48.84 -18.61 -23.87
C ALA A 19 48.92 -19.56 -22.67
N THR A 20 47.81 -19.79 -21.97
CA THR A 20 47.67 -20.86 -20.99
C THR A 20 47.22 -22.12 -21.72
N GLU A 21 48.07 -23.15 -21.69
CA GLU A 21 47.76 -24.52 -22.12
C GLU A 21 46.58 -25.07 -21.29
N PRO A 22 45.46 -25.50 -21.88
CA PRO A 22 44.36 -26.09 -21.13
C PRO A 22 44.79 -27.46 -20.57
N ALA A 23 44.72 -27.58 -19.24
CA ALA A 23 45.01 -28.80 -18.47
C ALA A 23 44.17 -30.02 -18.93
N PRO A 24 44.65 -31.26 -18.69
CA PRO A 24 43.97 -32.48 -19.15
C PRO A 24 42.54 -32.59 -18.59
N VAL A 25 41.59 -32.87 -19.48
CA VAL A 25 40.17 -33.01 -19.15
C VAL A 25 39.95 -34.31 -18.39
N VAL A 26 39.63 -34.22 -17.11
CA VAL A 26 39.22 -35.38 -16.29
C VAL A 26 37.74 -35.64 -16.52
N THR A 27 37.43 -36.65 -17.32
CA THR A 27 36.05 -37.07 -17.59
C THR A 27 35.51 -37.88 -16.40
N ALA A 28 34.86 -37.23 -15.45
CA ALA A 28 34.16 -37.91 -14.35
C ALA A 28 32.80 -38.44 -14.85
N THR A 29 32.64 -39.77 -14.86
CA THR A 29 31.36 -40.40 -15.19
C THR A 29 30.45 -40.36 -13.95
N VAL A 30 29.44 -39.49 -13.96
CA VAL A 30 28.47 -39.38 -12.88
C VAL A 30 27.39 -40.44 -13.05
N VAL A 31 27.37 -41.44 -12.15
CA VAL A 31 26.30 -42.44 -12.09
C VAL A 31 25.17 -41.90 -11.21
N ILE A 32 24.04 -41.56 -11.82
CA ILE A 32 22.84 -41.08 -11.10
C ILE A 32 22.04 -42.30 -10.64
N THR A 33 22.06 -42.61 -9.33
CA THR A 33 21.20 -43.63 -8.73
C THR A 33 20.03 -42.95 -8.02
N GLN A 34 18.82 -43.09 -8.56
CA GLN A 34 17.60 -42.53 -7.97
C GLN A 34 17.14 -43.45 -6.83
N THR A 35 17.09 -42.95 -5.60
CA THR A 35 16.52 -43.70 -4.47
C THR A 35 15.00 -43.67 -4.59
N PRO A 36 14.29 -44.81 -4.63
CA PRO A 36 12.83 -44.80 -4.71
C PRO A 36 12.23 -44.14 -3.46
N THR A 37 11.37 -43.15 -3.66
CA THR A 37 10.62 -42.49 -2.59
C THR A 37 9.70 -43.52 -1.92
N PRO A 38 9.75 -43.70 -0.59
CA PRO A 38 8.86 -44.64 0.09
C PRO A 38 7.40 -44.21 -0.06
N THR A 39 6.52 -45.17 -0.34
CA THR A 39 5.07 -44.96 -0.38
C THR A 39 4.57 -44.58 1.02
N PRO A 40 3.82 -43.48 1.19
CA PRO A 40 3.28 -43.12 2.49
C PRO A 40 2.35 -44.23 3.02
N THR A 41 2.52 -44.59 4.29
CA THR A 41 1.62 -45.53 4.97
C THR A 41 0.25 -44.86 5.16
N PRO A 42 -0.86 -45.55 4.83
CA PRO A 42 -2.19 -44.99 5.05
C PRO A 42 -2.37 -44.65 6.54
N THR A 43 -2.81 -43.43 6.82
CA THR A 43 -3.15 -42.99 8.17
C THR A 43 -4.47 -43.66 8.58
N PRO A 44 -4.59 -44.25 9.78
CA PRO A 44 -5.84 -44.84 10.22
C PRO A 44 -6.95 -43.79 10.26
N THR A 45 -8.11 -44.14 9.70
CA THR A 45 -9.31 -43.30 9.75
C THR A 45 -9.78 -43.16 11.20
N PRO A 46 -10.02 -41.96 11.73
CA PRO A 46 -10.53 -41.80 13.08
C PRO A 46 -11.89 -42.50 13.23
N THR A 47 -12.06 -43.24 14.32
CA THR A 47 -13.34 -43.84 14.69
C THR A 47 -14.34 -42.73 15.01
N PRO A 48 -15.59 -42.78 14.51
CA PRO A 48 -16.59 -41.77 14.84
C PRO A 48 -16.80 -41.72 16.36
N THR A 49 -16.74 -40.51 16.92
CA THR A 49 -17.11 -40.26 18.32
C THR A 49 -18.63 -40.43 18.46
N PRO A 50 -19.15 -41.12 19.47
CA PRO A 50 -20.59 -41.25 19.67
C PRO A 50 -21.23 -39.87 19.78
N THR A 51 -22.33 -39.68 19.05
CA THR A 51 -23.13 -38.45 19.13
C THR A 51 -23.67 -38.29 20.56
N PRO A 52 -23.46 -37.14 21.22
CA PRO A 52 -24.02 -36.91 22.55
C PRO A 52 -25.55 -36.98 22.50
N PRO A 53 -26.22 -37.39 23.59
CA PRO A 53 -27.67 -37.35 23.68
C PRO A 53 -28.19 -35.93 23.43
N PRO A 54 -29.41 -35.75 22.87
CA PRO A 54 -29.97 -34.43 22.65
C PRO A 54 -30.07 -33.69 23.98
N VAL A 55 -29.37 -32.56 24.06
CA VAL A 55 -29.49 -31.63 25.18
C VAL A 55 -30.91 -31.10 25.15
N ALA A 56 -31.62 -31.16 26.29
CA ALA A 56 -32.94 -30.56 26.41
C ALA A 56 -32.86 -29.07 26.05
N GLU A 57 -33.66 -28.66 25.08
CA GLU A 57 -33.70 -27.28 24.59
C GLU A 57 -34.12 -26.37 25.76
N ALA A 58 -33.25 -25.44 26.14
CA ALA A 58 -33.60 -24.39 27.08
C ALA A 58 -34.78 -23.59 26.50
N PRO A 59 -35.72 -23.08 27.33
CA PRO A 59 -36.82 -22.27 26.84
C PRO A 59 -36.25 -21.10 26.02
N VAL A 60 -36.63 -21.04 24.74
CA VAL A 60 -36.25 -19.95 23.84
C VAL A 60 -36.89 -18.67 24.38
N VAL A 61 -36.08 -17.82 25.01
CA VAL A 61 -36.49 -16.46 25.32
C VAL A 61 -36.42 -15.69 24.01
N GLU A 62 -37.56 -15.47 23.36
CA GLU A 62 -37.68 -14.52 22.25
C GLU A 62 -37.39 -13.12 22.79
N VAL A 63 -36.13 -12.69 22.69
CA VAL A 63 -35.80 -11.27 22.77
C VAL A 63 -36.34 -10.65 21.47
N PRO A 64 -37.34 -9.76 21.52
CA PRO A 64 -37.77 -9.06 20.32
C PRO A 64 -36.56 -8.34 19.74
N ILE A 65 -36.16 -8.76 18.55
CA ILE A 65 -35.14 -8.09 17.75
C ILE A 65 -35.77 -6.81 17.19
N ASP A 66 -35.73 -5.75 17.99
CA ASP A 66 -36.02 -4.40 17.48
C ASP A 66 -34.92 -4.05 16.46
N PRO A 67 -35.26 -3.88 15.16
CA PRO A 67 -34.28 -3.49 14.19
C PRO A 67 -33.68 -2.15 14.61
N ASN A 68 -32.35 -2.06 14.60
CA ASN A 68 -31.66 -0.80 14.85
C ASN A 68 -32.30 0.28 13.95
N PRO A 69 -32.73 1.42 14.49
CA PRO A 69 -33.28 2.49 13.68
C PRO A 69 -32.32 2.82 12.53
N PRO A 70 -32.81 3.19 11.34
CA PRO A 70 -31.95 3.60 10.23
C PRO A 70 -30.94 4.64 10.72
N ALA A 71 -29.67 4.46 10.37
CA ALA A 71 -28.65 5.44 10.71
C ALA A 71 -29.11 6.82 10.21
N GLU A 72 -29.06 7.83 11.08
CA GLU A 72 -29.38 9.20 10.70
C GLU A 72 -28.45 9.63 9.56
N ALA A 73 -29.01 10.29 8.55
CA ALA A 73 -28.22 10.80 7.44
C ALA A 73 -27.24 11.86 7.96
N VAL A 74 -25.94 11.66 7.75
CA VAL A 74 -24.93 12.66 8.08
C VAL A 74 -25.23 13.92 7.25
N VAL A 75 -25.54 15.02 7.94
CA VAL A 75 -25.88 16.30 7.29
C VAL A 75 -24.58 16.92 6.78
N GLU A 76 -24.51 17.21 5.48
CA GLU A 76 -23.36 17.88 4.87
C GLU A 76 -23.20 19.29 5.45
N GLY A 77 -21.96 19.69 5.77
CA GLY A 77 -21.68 20.94 6.47
C GLY A 77 -20.29 21.51 6.22
N PRO A 78 -19.96 22.67 6.82
CA PRO A 78 -18.62 23.25 6.73
C PRO A 78 -17.58 22.35 7.40
N ALA A 79 -16.33 22.45 6.94
CA ALA A 79 -15.20 21.83 7.61
C ALA A 79 -14.97 22.46 9.00
N VAL A 80 -14.77 21.62 10.01
CA VAL A 80 -14.44 22.03 11.39
C VAL A 80 -13.10 21.42 11.75
N ASP A 81 -12.08 22.26 12.01
CA ASP A 81 -10.75 21.75 12.37
C ASP A 81 -10.74 21.25 13.82
N LEU A 82 -10.73 19.92 14.00
CA LEU A 82 -10.60 19.23 15.28
C LEU A 82 -9.14 19.16 15.78
N GLY A 83 -8.20 19.68 15.00
CA GLY A 83 -6.76 19.68 15.31
C GLY A 83 -6.00 18.55 14.63
N ALA A 84 -4.66 18.67 14.64
CA ALA A 84 -3.79 17.72 13.96
C ALA A 84 -3.90 16.31 14.57
N GLY A 85 -4.11 15.31 13.70
CA GLY A 85 -4.18 13.89 14.04
C GLY A 85 -3.15 13.07 13.25
N PRO A 86 -2.86 11.82 13.65
CA PRO A 86 -2.03 10.93 12.84
C PRO A 86 -2.58 10.89 11.41
N GLY A 87 -1.77 11.22 10.41
CA GLY A 87 -2.21 11.29 9.02
C GLY A 87 -2.90 12.59 8.58
N ALA A 88 -2.93 13.63 9.42
CA ALA A 88 -3.37 14.96 9.03
C ALA A 88 -2.62 16.06 9.81
N GLN A 89 -1.30 16.15 9.59
CA GLN A 89 -0.40 17.00 10.38
C GLN A 89 -0.15 18.40 9.80
N ALA A 90 -0.44 18.63 8.52
CA ALA A 90 -0.19 19.93 7.89
C ALA A 90 -1.05 21.05 8.49
N ALA A 91 -0.55 22.28 8.41
CA ALA A 91 -1.36 23.45 8.75
C ALA A 91 -2.39 23.72 7.63
N PRO A 92 -3.69 23.81 7.94
CA PRO A 92 -4.70 24.18 6.96
C PRO A 92 -4.61 25.67 6.61
N GLY A 93 -5.10 26.00 5.42
CA GLY A 93 -5.38 27.38 5.04
C GLY A 93 -6.76 27.79 5.54
N TYR A 94 -6.84 28.93 6.21
CA TYR A 94 -8.09 29.53 6.67
C TYR A 94 -8.46 30.76 5.82
N ASP A 95 -9.75 31.06 5.76
CA ASP A 95 -10.23 32.34 5.23
C ASP A 95 -10.07 33.48 6.26
N GLY A 96 -10.50 34.70 5.88
CA GLY A 96 -10.46 35.86 6.78
C GLY A 96 -11.44 35.79 7.96
N ALA A 97 -12.35 34.82 7.98
CA ALA A 97 -13.30 34.57 9.06
C ALA A 97 -12.84 33.42 9.99
N GLY A 98 -11.73 32.76 9.67
CA GLY A 98 -11.17 31.65 10.44
C GLY A 98 -11.73 30.27 10.07
N ASN A 99 -12.46 30.14 8.96
CA ASN A 99 -12.94 28.83 8.50
C ASN A 99 -11.85 28.12 7.68
N PRO A 100 -11.64 26.81 7.85
CA PRO A 100 -10.71 26.05 7.04
C PRO A 100 -11.23 25.92 5.60
N ILE A 101 -10.42 26.34 4.63
CA ILE A 101 -10.79 26.34 3.20
C ILE A 101 -9.89 25.46 2.35
N SER A 102 -8.69 25.13 2.85
CA SER A 102 -7.75 24.28 2.11
C SER A 102 -6.83 23.50 3.03
N TYR A 103 -6.33 22.38 2.54
CA TYR A 103 -5.35 21.55 3.22
C TYR A 103 -4.29 21.09 2.22
N THR A 104 -3.01 21.32 2.54
CA THR A 104 -1.90 20.90 1.67
C THR A 104 -1.30 19.62 2.22
N VAL A 105 -1.43 18.52 1.48
CA VAL A 105 -0.98 17.19 1.89
C VAL A 105 0.54 17.18 2.10
N ILE A 106 0.98 16.66 3.25
CA ILE A 106 2.40 16.39 3.53
C ILE A 106 2.66 14.89 3.67
N GLU A 107 3.92 14.51 3.92
CA GLU A 107 4.31 13.12 4.05
C GLU A 107 3.65 12.46 5.26
N GLY A 108 3.09 11.28 5.03
CA GLY A 108 2.37 10.51 6.05
C GLY A 108 0.91 10.90 6.21
N ASP A 109 0.41 11.91 5.49
CA ASP A 109 -1.01 12.25 5.51
C ASP A 109 -1.85 11.25 4.70
N THR A 110 -3.09 10.99 5.13
CA THR A 110 -4.07 10.21 4.40
C THR A 110 -5.36 10.99 4.20
N PHE A 111 -6.08 10.74 3.10
CA PHE A 111 -7.30 11.48 2.79
C PHE A 111 -8.40 11.23 3.85
N PHE A 112 -8.43 10.03 4.42
CA PHE A 112 -9.35 9.67 5.50
C PHE A 112 -9.03 10.44 6.78
N ASP A 113 -7.77 10.50 7.19
CA ASP A 113 -7.38 11.22 8.40
C ASP A 113 -7.58 12.73 8.25
N ILE A 114 -7.42 13.26 7.03
CA ILE A 114 -7.79 14.65 6.69
C ILE A 114 -9.30 14.84 6.87
N ALA A 115 -10.14 13.94 6.34
CA ALA A 115 -11.60 14.04 6.50
C ALA A 115 -12.02 14.01 7.98
N GLN A 116 -11.42 13.10 8.76
CA GLN A 116 -11.68 12.98 10.20
C GLN A 116 -11.26 14.22 10.98
N ARG A 117 -10.09 14.79 10.64
CA ARG A 117 -9.63 16.04 11.26
C ARG A 117 -10.59 17.19 11.01
N PHE A 118 -11.18 17.27 9.82
CA PHE A 118 -12.06 18.37 9.44
C PHE A 118 -13.56 18.09 9.68
N ASP A 119 -13.88 16.99 10.37
CA ASP A 119 -15.26 16.55 10.64
C ASP A 119 -16.13 16.49 9.36
N LEU A 120 -15.54 15.99 8.27
CA LEU A 120 -16.22 15.92 6.97
C LEU A 120 -16.55 14.47 6.60
N PRO A 121 -17.80 14.18 6.16
CA PRO A 121 -18.11 12.88 5.58
C PRO A 121 -17.30 12.69 4.29
N MET A 122 -16.70 11.51 4.15
CA MET A 122 -15.83 11.14 3.02
C MET A 122 -16.45 11.48 1.65
N GLN A 123 -17.74 11.19 1.48
CA GLN A 123 -18.45 11.42 0.23
C GLN A 123 -18.55 12.91 -0.12
N GLN A 124 -18.72 13.78 0.88
CA GLN A 124 -18.75 15.22 0.68
C GLN A 124 -17.36 15.73 0.30
N LEU A 125 -16.31 15.28 1.01
CA LEU A 125 -14.94 15.68 0.72
C LEU A 125 -14.49 15.23 -0.69
N LEU A 126 -14.87 14.02 -1.13
CA LEU A 126 -14.63 13.54 -2.49
C LEU A 126 -15.36 14.39 -3.55
N ARG A 127 -16.62 14.73 -3.31
CA ARG A 127 -17.38 15.62 -4.21
C ARG A 127 -16.72 16.99 -4.37
N MET A 128 -16.18 17.55 -3.29
CA MET A 128 -15.44 18.82 -3.30
C MET A 128 -14.08 18.72 -3.99
N ASN A 129 -13.58 17.50 -4.22
CA ASN A 129 -12.25 17.19 -4.74
C ASN A 129 -12.30 16.11 -5.83
N PRO A 130 -12.97 16.33 -6.97
CA PRO A 130 -13.12 15.28 -8.01
C PRO A 130 -11.80 14.86 -8.66
N LYS A 131 -10.73 15.64 -8.45
CA LYS A 131 -9.36 15.28 -8.83
C LYS A 131 -8.75 14.17 -7.96
N VAL A 132 -9.32 13.90 -6.78
CA VAL A 132 -8.91 12.80 -5.91
C VAL A 132 -9.64 11.56 -6.39
N THR A 133 -8.91 10.63 -7.00
CA THR A 133 -9.44 9.35 -7.47
C THR A 133 -9.26 8.25 -6.42
N GLY A 134 -9.70 7.03 -6.74
CA GLY A 134 -9.53 5.89 -5.84
C GLY A 134 -10.21 6.06 -4.48
N LEU A 135 -11.32 6.81 -4.40
CA LEU A 135 -12.03 7.07 -3.14
C LEU A 135 -11.18 7.76 -2.05
N GLY A 136 -10.11 8.47 -2.42
CA GLY A 136 -9.18 9.07 -1.46
C GLY A 136 -7.83 8.38 -1.38
N GLU A 137 -7.63 7.28 -2.11
CA GLU A 137 -6.34 6.57 -2.17
C GLU A 137 -5.29 7.37 -2.95
N ASP A 138 -5.70 8.08 -4.00
CA ASP A 138 -4.79 8.80 -4.89
C ASP A 138 -4.61 10.25 -4.42
N ILE A 139 -3.87 10.45 -3.34
CA ILE A 139 -3.38 11.76 -2.92
C ILE A 139 -1.86 11.84 -2.97
N TYR A 140 -1.35 12.99 -3.39
CA TYR A 140 0.07 13.23 -3.58
C TYR A 140 0.57 14.34 -2.66
N LEU A 141 1.86 14.30 -2.33
CA LEU A 141 2.52 15.37 -1.62
C LEU A 141 2.28 16.74 -2.29
N ARG A 142 2.02 17.75 -1.47
CA ARG A 142 1.72 19.13 -1.87
C ARG A 142 0.42 19.29 -2.65
N GLN A 143 -0.39 18.24 -2.79
CA GLN A 143 -1.72 18.35 -3.33
C GLN A 143 -2.58 19.20 -2.40
N VAL A 144 -3.33 20.14 -2.98
CA VAL A 144 -4.26 20.97 -2.24
C VAL A 144 -5.65 20.31 -2.27
N ILE A 145 -6.07 19.85 -1.11
CA ILE A 145 -7.42 19.41 -0.82
C ILE A 145 -8.26 20.65 -0.50
N ASN A 146 -9.35 20.78 -1.22
CA ASN A 146 -10.35 21.81 -0.99
C ASN A 146 -11.22 21.40 0.21
N LEU A 147 -11.33 22.28 1.20
CA LEU A 147 -12.20 22.11 2.37
C LEU A 147 -13.40 23.06 2.33
N ASP A 148 -13.42 23.97 1.36
CA ASP A 148 -14.54 24.90 1.17
C ASP A 148 -15.71 24.17 0.49
N TRP A 149 -16.67 23.73 1.32
CA TRP A 149 -17.91 23.11 0.89
C TRP A 149 -18.81 23.99 0.01
N THR A 150 -18.57 25.31 -0.05
CA THR A 150 -19.28 26.21 -0.96
C THR A 150 -18.68 26.22 -2.37
N LYS A 151 -17.46 25.69 -2.54
CA LYS A 151 -16.78 25.57 -3.83
C LYS A 151 -16.60 24.12 -4.18
N THR A 152 -17.45 23.58 -5.03
CA THR A 152 -17.17 22.30 -5.69
C THR A 152 -16.16 22.57 -6.81
N ASN A 153 -14.94 22.01 -6.72
CA ASN A 153 -13.93 22.10 -7.79
C ASN A 153 -14.17 21.05 -8.88
#